data_AF-A0A662SHY1-F1
#
_entry.id   AF-A0A662SHY1-F1
#
_cell.length_a   1.000
_cell.length_b   1.000
_cell.length_c   1.000
_cell.angle_alpha   90.00
_cell.angle_beta   90.00
_cell.angle_gamma   90.00
#
_symmetry.space_group_name_H-M   'P 1'
#
loop_
_entity.id
_entity.type
_entity.pdbx_description
1 polymer ?
#
loop_
_entity_poly.entity_id
_entity_poly.type
_entity_poly.pdbx_seq_one_letter_code
_entity_poly.pdbx_strand_id
1 'polypeptide(L)'
;MDGEEISYGTSPLKEDTDGDMLSDGEEVKVYETDPTKQDTDGDKLSDSEEIRTTHTDPLNPDTDGDGILDGDEKVSRFRSLGFFFFFGGLSLWSVGCLILFKKRKLGGILFLIGIVLMVIAFL
;
A
#
# COMPACT_ATOMS: atom_id res chain seq x y z
N MET A 1 -31.28 10.67 23.65
CA MET A 1 -31.06 9.29 24.13
C MET A 1 -32.40 8.59 23.99
N ASP A 2 -32.77 8.42 22.74
CA ASP A 2 -34.12 8.48 22.19
C ASP A 2 -34.27 7.31 21.21
N GLY A 3 -34.88 6.21 21.66
CA GLY A 3 -35.66 5.22 20.87
C GLY A 3 -35.06 4.52 19.63
N GLU A 4 -33.99 5.01 19.04
CA GLU A 4 -33.48 4.64 17.71
C GLU A 4 -32.53 3.43 17.78
N GLU A 5 -31.82 3.26 18.89
CA GLU A 5 -30.88 2.16 19.16
C GLU A 5 -31.55 0.76 19.12
N ILE A 6 -32.83 0.67 19.53
CA ILE A 6 -33.56 -0.62 19.51
C ILE A 6 -33.76 -1.11 18.06
N SER A 7 -33.83 -0.21 17.08
CA SER A 7 -34.04 -0.57 15.68
C SER A 7 -32.78 -1.17 15.03
N TYR A 8 -31.60 -0.75 15.50
CA TYR A 8 -30.30 -1.24 15.06
C TYR A 8 -29.79 -2.42 15.91
N GLY A 9 -30.55 -2.85 16.93
CA GLY A 9 -30.17 -3.95 17.81
C GLY A 9 -29.09 -3.58 18.83
N THR A 10 -28.78 -2.28 18.96
CA THR A 10 -27.84 -1.77 19.94
C THR A 10 -28.51 -1.55 21.30
N SER A 11 -27.71 -1.60 22.35
CA SER A 11 -28.22 -1.44 23.70
C SER A 11 -28.14 0.03 24.13
N PRO A 12 -29.24 0.69 24.55
CA PRO A 12 -29.22 2.08 25.03
C PRO A 12 -28.42 2.29 26.33
N LEU A 13 -27.80 1.22 26.86
CA LEU A 13 -26.96 1.21 28.05
C LEU A 13 -25.48 0.95 27.72
N LYS A 14 -25.17 0.60 26.47
CA LYS A 14 -23.82 0.36 25.98
C LYS A 14 -23.56 1.43 24.93
N GLU A 15 -22.64 2.35 25.22
CA GLU A 15 -22.38 3.48 24.31
C GLU A 15 -21.66 3.04 23.02
N ASP A 16 -21.00 1.87 23.03
CA ASP A 16 -20.17 1.31 21.95
C ASP A 16 -20.46 -0.21 21.89
N THR A 17 -21.28 -0.67 20.95
CA THR A 17 -21.86 -2.02 20.89
C THR A 17 -20.89 -3.04 20.31
N ASP A 18 -20.09 -2.69 19.33
CA ASP A 18 -19.16 -3.58 18.64
C ASP A 18 -17.73 -3.54 19.21
N GLY A 19 -17.40 -2.52 20.02
CA GLY A 19 -16.12 -2.35 20.69
C GLY A 19 -15.04 -1.72 19.81
N ASP A 20 -15.39 -0.99 18.76
CA ASP A 20 -14.44 -0.40 17.82
C ASP A 20 -13.90 0.97 18.27
N MET A 21 -14.39 1.51 19.39
CA MET A 21 -14.11 2.85 19.93
C MET A 21 -14.85 4.03 19.28
N LEU A 22 -15.87 3.77 18.46
CA LEU A 22 -16.94 4.72 18.15
C LEU A 22 -18.14 4.45 19.05
N SER A 23 -18.94 5.49 19.24
CA SER A 23 -20.22 5.31 19.94
C SER A 23 -21.32 4.97 18.96
N ASP A 24 -22.26 4.11 19.34
CA ASP A 24 -23.41 3.69 18.52
C ASP A 24 -24.18 4.90 17.96
N GLY A 25 -24.23 5.98 18.74
CA GLY A 25 -24.87 7.23 18.34
C GLY A 25 -24.09 8.01 17.28
N GLU A 26 -22.75 7.97 17.31
CA GLU A 26 -21.90 8.56 16.26
C GLU A 26 -21.97 7.74 14.98
N GLU A 27 -21.91 6.42 15.10
CA GLU A 27 -22.02 5.51 13.96
C GLU A 27 -23.33 5.72 13.20
N VAL A 28 -24.48 5.71 13.90
CA VAL A 28 -25.78 5.85 13.23
C VAL A 28 -26.06 7.28 12.76
N LYS A 29 -25.66 8.32 13.53
CA LYS A 29 -26.07 9.71 13.23
C LYS A 29 -25.06 10.52 12.43
N VAL A 30 -23.78 10.13 12.45
CA VAL A 30 -22.69 10.91 11.83
C VAL A 30 -22.11 10.17 10.63
N TYR A 31 -21.82 8.88 10.79
CA TYR A 31 -21.09 8.10 9.80
C TYR A 31 -21.99 7.14 8.99
N GLU A 32 -23.22 6.91 9.46
CA GLU A 32 -24.18 5.95 8.90
C GLU A 32 -23.65 4.51 8.80
N THR A 33 -22.71 4.15 9.69
CA THR A 33 -22.10 2.81 9.78
C THR A 33 -22.95 1.85 10.61
N ASP A 34 -22.61 0.55 10.59
CA ASP A 34 -23.33 -0.50 11.33
C ASP A 34 -22.76 -0.64 12.75
N PRO A 35 -23.47 -0.16 13.80
CA PRO A 35 -22.96 -0.15 15.17
C PRO A 35 -22.83 -1.55 15.81
N THR A 36 -23.15 -2.60 15.05
CA THR A 36 -22.95 -3.99 15.47
C THR A 36 -21.71 -4.63 14.86
N LYS A 37 -21.01 -3.92 13.97
CA LYS A 37 -19.82 -4.41 13.27
C LYS A 37 -18.70 -3.39 13.33
N GLN A 38 -17.56 -3.86 13.86
CA GLN A 38 -16.34 -3.06 13.90
C GLN A 38 -15.86 -2.60 12.52
N ASP A 39 -16.23 -3.33 11.48
CA ASP A 39 -15.81 -3.15 10.08
C ASP A 39 -17.10 -3.26 9.25
N THR A 40 -17.65 -2.10 8.85
CA THR A 40 -18.95 -2.02 8.19
C THR A 40 -18.89 -2.48 6.74
N ASP A 41 -17.81 -2.15 6.03
CA ASP A 41 -17.65 -2.42 4.60
C ASP A 41 -16.86 -3.70 4.27
N GLY A 42 -16.21 -4.29 5.26
CA GLY A 42 -15.53 -5.58 5.20
C GLY A 42 -14.12 -5.52 4.63
N ASP A 43 -13.44 -4.38 4.67
CA ASP A 43 -12.14 -4.16 4.05
C ASP A 43 -10.93 -4.52 4.97
N LYS A 44 -11.23 -4.91 6.22
CA LYS A 44 -10.29 -5.22 7.32
C LYS A 44 -9.74 -4.00 8.09
N LEU A 45 -10.28 -2.82 7.89
CA LEU A 45 -10.13 -1.69 8.80
C LEU A 45 -11.39 -1.60 9.66
N SER A 46 -11.23 -1.08 10.89
CA SER A 46 -12.40 -0.76 11.69
C SER A 46 -12.91 0.62 11.33
N ASP A 47 -14.21 0.86 11.43
CA ASP A 47 -14.84 2.15 11.10
C ASP A 47 -14.13 3.30 11.85
N SER A 48 -13.80 3.09 13.12
CA SER A 48 -13.02 4.06 13.92
C SER A 48 -11.61 4.32 13.39
N GLU A 49 -10.94 3.30 12.84
CA GLU A 49 -9.60 3.42 12.28
C GLU A 49 -9.66 4.15 10.94
N GLU A 50 -10.70 3.90 10.16
CA GLU A 50 -10.97 4.59 8.92
C GLU A 50 -11.18 6.08 9.12
N ILE A 51 -12.04 6.45 10.07
CA ILE A 51 -12.34 7.85 10.37
C ILE A 51 -11.15 8.58 10.99
N ARG A 52 -10.42 7.95 11.91
CA ARG A 52 -9.41 8.64 12.73
C ARG A 52 -8.00 8.55 12.17
N THR A 53 -7.69 7.52 11.39
CA THR A 53 -6.32 7.18 10.98
C THR A 53 -6.14 7.31 9.48
N THR A 54 -6.88 6.54 8.68
CA THR A 54 -6.68 6.48 7.21
C THR A 54 -7.45 7.57 6.48
N HIS A 55 -8.52 8.11 7.09
CA HIS A 55 -9.45 9.08 6.49
C HIS A 55 -10.09 8.52 5.21
N THR A 56 -10.45 7.23 5.25
CA THR A 56 -11.18 6.50 4.21
C THR A 56 -12.69 6.52 4.50
N ASP A 57 -13.50 6.10 3.54
CA ASP A 57 -14.95 6.04 3.66
C ASP A 57 -15.37 4.68 4.26
N PRO A 58 -15.90 4.63 5.50
CA PRO A 58 -16.21 3.37 6.18
C PRO A 58 -17.40 2.60 5.59
N LEU A 59 -18.02 3.14 4.54
CA LEU A 59 -19.07 2.49 3.77
C LEU A 59 -18.57 1.98 2.42
N ASN A 60 -17.29 2.19 2.09
CA ASN A 60 -16.73 1.88 0.80
C ASN A 60 -15.35 1.21 0.95
N PRO A 61 -15.25 -0.10 0.64
CA PRO A 61 -14.05 -0.87 0.93
C PRO A 61 -12.86 -0.54 0.00
N ASP A 62 -13.04 0.36 -0.97
CA ASP A 62 -12.03 0.89 -1.90
C ASP A 62 -12.36 2.38 -2.14
N THR A 63 -11.92 3.25 -1.23
CA THR A 63 -12.25 4.68 -1.22
C THR A 63 -11.77 5.41 -2.46
N ASP A 64 -10.61 5.05 -3.01
CA ASP A 64 -10.01 5.74 -4.16
C ASP A 64 -10.28 5.07 -5.51
N GLY A 65 -10.86 3.86 -5.49
CA GLY A 65 -11.31 3.12 -6.65
C GLY A 65 -10.18 2.52 -7.49
N ASP A 66 -9.02 2.27 -6.89
CA ASP A 66 -7.85 1.73 -7.59
C ASP A 66 -7.88 0.18 -7.72
N GLY A 67 -8.84 -0.46 -7.06
CA GLY A 67 -9.03 -1.91 -7.03
C GLY A 67 -8.25 -2.63 -5.92
N ILE A 68 -7.66 -1.89 -4.99
CA ILE A 68 -7.03 -2.37 -3.76
C ILE A 68 -7.91 -1.92 -2.60
N LEU A 69 -8.21 -2.84 -1.68
CA LEU A 69 -9.00 -2.50 -0.50
C LEU A 69 -8.21 -1.56 0.41
N ASP A 70 -8.88 -0.61 1.08
CA ASP A 70 -8.23 0.38 1.95
C ASP A 70 -7.37 -0.30 3.05
N GLY A 71 -7.85 -1.40 3.62
CA GLY A 71 -7.12 -2.24 4.57
C GLY A 71 -5.90 -2.96 3.99
N ASP A 72 -5.87 -3.22 2.68
CA ASP A 72 -4.75 -3.86 1.98
C ASP A 72 -3.76 -2.82 1.37
N GLU A 73 -4.12 -1.54 1.29
CA GLU A 73 -3.27 -0.46 0.75
C GLU A 73 -1.99 -0.22 1.56
N LYS A 74 -2.05 -0.42 2.88
CA LYS A 74 -0.86 -0.34 3.76
C LYS A 74 0.25 -1.30 3.31
N VAL A 75 -0.11 -2.39 2.62
CA VAL A 75 0.81 -3.38 2.06
C VAL A 75 1.16 -3.08 0.60
N SER A 76 0.27 -2.45 -0.17
CA SER A 76 0.42 -2.24 -1.61
C SER A 76 1.55 -1.28 -1.98
N ARG A 77 1.78 -0.22 -1.19
CA ARG A 77 2.94 0.70 -1.41
C ARG A 77 4.29 -0.01 -1.35
N PHE A 78 4.36 -1.16 -0.68
CA PHE A 78 5.57 -1.97 -0.59
C PHE A 78 5.72 -3.00 -1.72
N ARG A 79 4.67 -3.24 -2.53
CA ARG A 79 4.77 -4.06 -3.75
C ARG A 79 5.20 -3.26 -4.98
N SER A 80 4.96 -1.94 -5.00
CA SER A 80 5.37 -1.09 -6.12
C SER A 80 6.82 -0.60 -6.04
N LEU A 81 7.44 -0.57 -4.86
CA LEU A 81 8.88 -0.33 -4.69
C LEU A 81 9.63 -1.64 -4.46
N GLY A 82 9.85 -2.43 -5.51
CA GLY A 82 10.99 -3.35 -5.52
C GLY A 82 10.75 -4.82 -5.82
N PHE A 83 9.57 -5.26 -6.28
CA PHE A 83 9.46 -6.56 -6.97
C PHE A 83 9.98 -6.50 -8.42
N PHE A 84 11.03 -5.71 -8.64
CA PHE A 84 11.89 -5.74 -9.82
C PHE A 84 13.34 -6.13 -9.47
N PHE A 85 13.58 -6.71 -8.29
CA PHE A 85 14.80 -7.49 -8.08
C PHE A 85 14.59 -8.93 -8.56
N PHE A 86 14.70 -9.06 -9.88
CA PHE A 86 15.48 -10.11 -10.51
C PHE A 86 14.97 -11.56 -10.41
N PHE A 87 13.71 -11.82 -10.78
CA PHE A 87 13.42 -13.09 -11.44
C PHE A 87 14.06 -13.06 -12.84
N GLY A 88 15.26 -13.62 -12.94
CA GLY A 88 15.78 -14.17 -14.20
C GLY A 88 16.08 -13.17 -15.32
N GLY A 89 17.26 -12.55 -15.28
CA GLY A 89 18.12 -12.42 -16.46
C GLY A 89 17.60 -11.59 -17.63
N LEU A 90 17.82 -10.29 -17.58
CA LEU A 90 18.54 -9.52 -18.62
C LEU A 90 18.66 -8.10 -18.08
N SER A 91 19.78 -7.80 -17.41
CA SER A 91 20.04 -6.42 -17.03
C SER A 91 20.24 -5.60 -18.31
N LEU A 92 19.44 -4.54 -18.46
CA LEU A 92 19.53 -3.52 -19.52
C LEU A 92 20.90 -2.80 -19.58
N TRP A 93 21.89 -3.22 -18.78
CA TRP A 93 23.28 -2.83 -18.93
C TRP A 93 24.01 -3.56 -20.06
N SER A 94 23.49 -4.70 -20.54
CA SER A 94 24.12 -5.46 -21.63
C SER A 94 23.90 -4.87 -23.02
N VAL A 95 22.80 -4.15 -23.25
CA VAL A 95 22.50 -3.61 -24.60
C VAL A 95 23.30 -2.35 -24.94
N GLY A 96 23.71 -1.57 -23.93
CA GLY A 96 24.61 -0.43 -24.12
C GLY A 96 26.05 -0.85 -24.47
N CYS A 97 26.49 -2.03 -24.03
CA CYS A 97 27.84 -2.53 -24.30
C CYS A 97 27.98 -3.16 -25.70
N LEU A 98 26.89 -3.72 -26.25
CA LEU A 98 26.93 -4.39 -27.55
C LEU A 98 27.02 -3.43 -28.75
N ILE A 99 26.53 -2.19 -28.62
CA ILE A 99 26.58 -1.19 -29.69
C ILE A 99 28.02 -0.63 -29.85
N LEU A 100 28.84 -0.63 -28.79
CA LEU A 100 30.23 -0.18 -28.86
C LEU A 100 31.21 -1.25 -29.37
N PHE A 101 30.84 -2.52 -29.34
CA PHE A 101 31.74 -3.61 -29.74
C PHE A 101 31.91 -3.78 -31.26
N LYS A 102 31.04 -3.20 -32.08
CA LYS A 102 31.07 -3.43 -33.53
C LYS A 102 32.03 -2.52 -34.32
N LYS A 103 32.80 -1.63 -33.66
CA LYS A 103 33.63 -0.64 -34.37
C LYS A 103 35.09 -0.44 -33.97
N ARG A 104 35.70 -1.25 -33.10
CA ARG A 104 37.16 -1.16 -32.89
C ARG A 104 37.85 -2.51 -32.86
N LYS A 105 38.22 -2.96 -34.05
CA LYS A 105 39.35 -3.86 -34.28
C LYS A 105 40.66 -3.08 -34.04
N LEU A 106 40.91 -2.62 -32.82
CA LEU A 106 42.16 -1.92 -32.47
C LEU A 106 42.54 -2.15 -31.00
N GLY A 107 43.53 -3.03 -30.80
CA GLY A 107 44.48 -3.03 -29.68
C GLY A 107 43.96 -3.43 -28.29
N GLY A 108 44.09 -4.71 -27.93
CA GLY A 108 43.78 -5.23 -26.58
C GLY A 108 44.57 -4.61 -25.42
N ILE A 109 45.63 -3.84 -25.69
CA ILE A 109 46.42 -3.13 -24.66
C ILE A 109 45.64 -1.93 -24.09
N LEU A 110 44.83 -1.23 -24.91
CA LEU A 110 44.05 -0.09 -24.42
C LEU A 110 42.91 -0.51 -23.48
N PHE A 111 42.43 -1.75 -23.63
CA PHE A 111 41.37 -2.34 -22.79
C PHE A 111 41.88 -2.63 -21.38
N LEU A 112 43.10 -3.20 -21.26
CA LEU A 112 43.72 -3.48 -19.96
C LEU A 112 44.04 -2.19 -19.19
N ILE A 113 44.49 -1.14 -19.87
CA ILE A 113 44.76 0.16 -19.24
C ILE A 113 43.46 0.78 -18.68
N GLY A 114 42.34 0.65 -19.39
CA GLY A 114 41.04 1.10 -18.92
C GLY A 114 40.55 0.39 -17.66
N ILE A 115 40.76 -0.93 -17.58
CA ILE A 115 40.40 -1.73 -16.40
C ILE A 115 41.25 -1.34 -15.19
N VAL A 116 42.57 -1.20 -15.38
CA VAL A 116 43.49 -0.82 -14.29
C VAL A 116 43.19 0.58 -13.76
N LEU A 117 42.87 1.55 -14.63
CA LEU A 117 42.45 2.90 -14.21
C LEU A 117 41.14 2.91 -13.43
N MET A 118 40.16 2.07 -13.80
CA MET A 118 38.92 1.95 -13.03
C MET A 118 39.17 1.35 -11.64
N VAL A 119 40.08 0.39 -11.48
CA VAL A 119 40.36 -0.19 -10.16
C VAL A 119 41.07 0.81 -9.24
N ILE A 120 41.96 1.63 -9.78
CA ILE A 120 42.67 2.67 -9.02
C ILE A 120 41.74 3.80 -8.59
N ALA A 121 40.72 4.15 -9.38
CA ALA A 121 39.78 5.23 -9.03
C ALA A 121 38.85 4.91 -7.84
N PHE A 122 38.84 3.66 -7.38
CA PHE A 122 38.00 3.18 -6.27
C PHE A 122 38.81 2.68 -5.06
N LEU A 123 40.12 2.92 -5.04
CA LEU A 123 41.03 2.75 -3.90
C LEU A 123 41.48 4.13 -3.40
#